data_AF-A0A174UZP8-F1
#
_entry.id   AF-A0A174UZP8-F1
#
_cell.length_a   1.000
_cell.length_b   1.000
_cell.length_c   1.000
_cell.angle_alpha   90.00
_cell.angle_beta   90.00
_cell.angle_gamma   90.00
#
_symmetry.space_group_name_H-M   'P 1'
#
loop_
_entity.id
_entity.type
_entity.pdbx_description
1 polymer ?
#
loop_
_entity_poly.entity_id
_entity_poly.type
_entity_poly.pdbx_seq_one_letter_code
_entity_poly.pdbx_strand_id
1 'polypeptide(L)'
;MGSKLTKVIVYGSYARGDYNSSSDVDVMILVKMSDNEIKKIENQVYDLAFDIEMDTGVDISPIIKNEEQYEYWLDTLPFYKNIHEEGVIVNG
;
A
#
# COMPACT_ATOMS: atom_id res chain seq x y z
N MET A 1 -5.52 -15.46 3.21
CA MET A 1 -5.36 -14.10 2.64
C MET A 1 -5.80 -13.99 1.18
N GLY A 2 -5.66 -15.05 0.35
CA GLY A 2 -5.90 -14.97 -1.11
C GLY A 2 -7.31 -14.65 -1.63
N SER A 3 -8.36 -14.63 -0.79
CA SER A 3 -9.72 -14.26 -1.23
C SER A 3 -10.19 -12.88 -0.76
N LYS A 4 -9.34 -12.16 -0.01
CA LYS A 4 -9.68 -10.85 0.58
C LYS A 4 -8.74 -9.72 0.14
N LEU A 5 -7.60 -10.02 -0.46
CA LEU A 5 -6.78 -9.03 -1.14
C LEU A 5 -7.48 -8.67 -2.46
N THR A 6 -7.69 -7.38 -2.70
CA THR A 6 -8.22 -6.93 -3.98
C THR A 6 -7.15 -6.32 -4.87
N LYS A 7 -6.29 -5.45 -4.32
CA LYS A 7 -5.32 -4.73 -5.14
C LYS A 7 -4.08 -4.35 -4.34
N VAL A 8 -2.94 -4.34 -5.00
CA VAL A 8 -1.68 -3.77 -4.49
C VAL A 8 -1.21 -2.69 -5.46
N ILE A 9 -0.99 -1.50 -4.94
CA ILE A 9 -0.63 -0.30 -5.69
C ILE A 9 0.68 0.25 -5.11
N VAL A 10 1.72 0.37 -5.92
CA VAL A 10 2.90 1.14 -5.56
C VAL A 10 2.62 2.59 -5.90
N TYR A 11 2.86 3.51 -4.97
CA TYR A 11 2.69 4.94 -5.19
C TYR A 11 3.93 5.71 -4.76
N GLY A 12 3.85 7.04 -4.70
CA GLY A 12 4.95 7.85 -4.22
C GLY A 12 6.11 7.90 -5.22
N SER A 13 7.33 8.00 -4.69
CA SER A 13 8.48 8.35 -5.53
C SER A 13 8.87 7.26 -6.54
N TYR A 14 8.64 6.00 -6.16
CA TYR A 14 8.87 4.86 -7.05
C TYR A 14 7.88 4.80 -8.21
N ALA A 15 6.62 5.19 -7.98
CA ALA A 15 5.62 5.23 -9.04
C ALA A 15 5.85 6.40 -10.01
N ARG A 16 6.29 7.56 -9.49
CA ARG A 16 6.61 8.75 -10.31
C ARG A 16 7.97 8.68 -11.02
N GLY A 17 8.86 7.78 -10.59
CA GLY A 17 10.22 7.65 -11.14
C GLY A 17 11.19 8.73 -10.66
N ASP A 18 10.86 9.46 -9.59
CA ASP A 18 11.71 10.47 -8.93
C ASP A 18 12.40 9.92 -7.67
N TYR A 19 12.38 8.60 -7.48
CA TYR A 19 13.04 7.93 -6.36
C TYR A 19 14.56 8.08 -6.41
N ASN A 20 15.18 8.10 -5.23
CA ASN A 20 16.62 8.07 -5.04
C ASN A 20 17.01 6.87 -4.16
N SER A 21 18.31 6.65 -3.96
CA SER A 21 18.81 5.51 -3.19
C SER A 21 18.46 5.53 -1.69
N SER A 22 17.79 6.58 -1.20
CA SER A 22 17.26 6.68 0.17
C SER A 22 15.73 6.73 0.21
N SER A 23 15.06 6.55 -0.94
CA SER A 23 13.61 6.55 -1.00
C SER A 23 13.04 5.22 -0.54
N ASP A 24 12.00 5.29 0.29
CA ASP A 24 11.13 4.18 0.67
C ASP A 24 10.13 3.85 -0.43
N VAL A 25 9.70 2.59 -0.47
CA VAL A 25 8.69 2.08 -1.41
C VAL A 25 7.32 2.13 -0.73
N ASP A 26 6.55 3.16 -1.07
CA ASP A 26 5.18 3.33 -0.67
C ASP A 26 4.25 2.29 -1.33
N VAL A 27 3.56 1.47 -0.53
CA VAL A 27 2.67 0.41 -1.02
C VAL A 27 1.28 0.51 -0.40
N MET A 28 0.24 0.73 -1.21
CA MET A 28 -1.15 0.64 -0.79
C MET A 28 -1.68 -0.78 -1.05
N ILE A 29 -2.20 -1.41 -0.01
CA ILE A 29 -2.79 -2.75 -0.03
C ILE A 29 -4.29 -2.62 0.23
N LEU A 30 -5.09 -2.83 -0.81
CA LEU A 30 -6.55 -2.79 -0.74
C LEU A 30 -7.13 -4.17 -0.47
N VAL A 31 -8.04 -4.23 0.50
CA VAL A 31 -8.63 -5.47 1.00
C VAL A 31 -10.14 -5.37 1.24
N LYS A 32 -10.84 -6.49 1.12
CA LYS A 32 -12.25 -6.66 1.54
C LYS A 32 -12.31 -7.14 2.99
N MET A 33 -11.78 -6.32 3.89
CA MET A 33 -11.72 -6.57 5.34
C MET A 33 -12.21 -5.35 6.11
N SER A 34 -12.83 -5.59 7.25
CA SER A 34 -13.18 -4.51 8.19
C SER A 34 -11.93 -3.92 8.85
N ASP A 35 -12.02 -2.68 9.36
CA ASP A 35 -10.89 -2.03 10.06
C ASP A 35 -10.36 -2.86 11.24
N ASN A 36 -11.25 -3.60 11.92
CA ASN A 36 -10.86 -4.50 13.01
C ASN A 36 -10.09 -5.74 12.54
N GLU A 37 -10.39 -6.25 11.34
CA GLU A 37 -9.63 -7.35 10.74
C GLU A 37 -8.29 -6.83 10.22
N ILE A 38 -8.26 -5.64 9.61
CA ILE A 38 -7.04 -4.98 9.15
C ILE A 38 -6.06 -4.80 10.31
N LYS A 39 -6.52 -4.22 11.43
CA LYS A 39 -5.68 -4.04 12.64
C LYS A 39 -5.07 -5.33 13.18
N LYS A 40 -5.71 -6.49 12.96
CA LYS A 40 -5.17 -7.79 13.41
C LYS A 40 -4.02 -8.29 12.55
N ILE A 41 -4.01 -7.92 11.27
CA ILE A 41 -2.97 -8.33 10.31
C ILE A 41 -1.92 -7.25 10.08
N GLU A 42 -2.22 -6.01 10.44
CA GLU A 42 -1.39 -4.84 10.20
C GLU A 42 0.04 -5.03 10.73
N ASN A 43 0.19 -5.49 11.96
CA ASN A 43 1.51 -5.79 12.52
C ASN A 43 2.25 -6.88 11.71
N GLN A 44 1.55 -7.92 11.26
CA GLN A 44 2.18 -8.98 10.46
C GLN A 44 2.66 -8.48 9.09
N VAL A 45 1.95 -7.51 8.51
CA VAL A 45 2.36 -6.89 7.25
C VAL A 45 3.58 -5.99 7.47
N TYR A 46 3.61 -5.21 8.55
CA TYR A 46 4.79 -4.43 8.90
C TYR A 46 6.01 -5.30 9.23
N ASP A 47 5.82 -6.39 9.97
CA ASP A 47 6.89 -7.35 10.26
C ASP A 47 7.49 -7.92 8.97
N LEU A 48 6.65 -8.27 7.99
CA LEU A 48 7.10 -8.75 6.68
C LEU A 48 7.84 -7.67 5.88
N ALA A 49 7.34 -6.43 5.90
CA ALA A 49 8.01 -5.31 5.24
C ALA A 49 9.40 -5.06 5.83
N PHE A 50 9.51 -5.13 7.16
CA PHE A 50 10.77 -5.02 7.88
C PHE A 50 11.73 -6.16 7.57
N ASP A 51 11.24 -7.41 7.47
CA ASP A 51 12.08 -8.54 7.06
C ASP A 51 12.65 -8.33 5.63
N ILE A 52 11.85 -7.79 4.70
CA ILE A 52 12.30 -7.45 3.35
C ILE A 52 13.35 -6.33 3.39
N GLU A 53 13.16 -5.31 4.22
CA GLU A 53 14.14 -4.24 4.43
C GLU A 53 15.47 -4.82 4.93
N MET A 54 15.43 -5.72 5.91
CA MET A 54 16.64 -6.35 6.45
C MET A 54 17.36 -7.23 5.41
N ASP A 55 16.61 -7.95 4.58
CA ASP A 55 17.17 -8.86 3.58
C ASP A 55 17.69 -8.15 2.33
N THR A 56 17.04 -7.06 1.92
CA THR A 56 17.28 -6.40 0.61
C THR A 56 17.83 -4.98 0.71
N GLY A 57 17.72 -4.35 1.89
CA GLY A 57 18.00 -2.94 2.11
C GLY A 57 16.94 -1.99 1.55
N VAL A 58 15.81 -2.52 1.08
CA VAL A 58 14.69 -1.73 0.54
C VAL A 58 13.67 -1.48 1.63
N ASP A 59 13.54 -0.23 2.06
CA ASP A 59 12.50 0.19 2.99
C ASP A 59 11.13 0.17 2.29
N ILE A 60 10.17 -0.56 2.84
CA ILE A 60 8.81 -0.68 2.31
C ILE A 60 7.85 -0.09 3.34
N SER A 61 7.05 0.88 2.90
CA SER A 61 6.03 1.57 3.69
C SER A 61 4.63 1.09 3.29
N PRO A 62 4.11 -0.03 3.87
CA PRO A 62 2.80 -0.53 3.52
C PRO A 62 1.67 0.22 4.22
N ILE A 63 0.60 0.51 3.50
CA ILE A 63 -0.67 1.01 4.04
C ILE A 63 -1.78 0.03 3.64
N ILE A 64 -2.45 -0.57 4.63
CA ILE A 64 -3.59 -1.46 4.38
C ILE A 64 -4.90 -0.71 4.56
N LYS A 65 -5.76 -0.74 3.54
CA LYS A 65 -7.07 -0.09 3.58
C LYS A 65 -8.19 -0.96 3.02
N ASN A 66 -9.38 -0.75 3.58
CA ASN A 66 -10.59 -1.30 3.01
C ASN A 66 -10.84 -0.68 1.63
N GLU A 67 -11.12 -1.51 0.63
CA GLU A 67 -11.33 -1.06 -0.75
C GLU A 67 -12.52 -0.10 -0.90
N GLU A 68 -13.66 -0.40 -0.29
CA GLU A 68 -14.86 0.45 -0.37
C GLU A 68 -14.60 1.82 0.26
N GLN A 69 -13.87 1.86 1.39
CA GLN A 69 -13.46 3.13 1.99
C GLN A 69 -12.50 3.90 1.09
N TYR A 70 -11.51 3.22 0.49
CA TYR A 70 -10.59 3.84 -0.44
C TYR A 70 -11.33 4.49 -1.61
N GLU A 71 -12.24 3.73 -2.25
CA GLU A 71 -13.06 4.22 -3.37
C GLU A 71 -13.95 5.39 -2.96
N TYR A 72 -14.57 5.33 -1.78
CA TYR A 72 -15.39 6.42 -1.26
C TYR A 72 -14.61 7.74 -1.12
N TRP A 73 -13.33 7.68 -0.76
CA TRP A 73 -12.51 8.87 -0.55
C TRP A 73 -11.73 9.33 -1.78
N LEU A 74 -11.78 8.60 -2.90
CA LEU A 74 -11.03 8.92 -4.13
C LEU A 74 -11.23 10.36 -4.59
N ASP A 75 -12.48 10.82 -4.64
CA ASP A 75 -12.81 12.16 -5.15
C ASP A 75 -12.75 13.26 -4.09
N THR A 76 -12.53 12.89 -2.83
CA THR A 76 -12.64 13.81 -1.69
C THR A 76 -11.29 14.16 -1.08
N LEU A 77 -10.37 13.19 -1.00
CA LEU A 77 -9.06 13.40 -0.38
C LEU A 77 -7.95 13.33 -1.43
N PRO A 78 -7.16 14.42 -1.61
CA PRO A 78 -6.07 14.46 -2.58
C PRO A 78 -5.09 13.28 -2.48
N PHE A 79 -4.88 12.76 -1.26
CA PHE A 79 -4.04 11.58 -1.04
C PHE A 79 -4.49 10.36 -1.85
N TYR A 80 -5.77 9.96 -1.73
CA TYR A 80 -6.28 8.79 -2.45
C TYR A 80 -6.42 9.04 -3.94
N LYS A 81 -6.76 10.28 -4.33
CA LYS A 81 -6.78 10.71 -5.72
C LYS A 81 -5.41 10.54 -6.39
N ASN A 82 -4.34 11.03 -5.75
CA ASN A 82 -2.99 10.93 -6.29
C ASN A 82 -2.55 9.46 -6.42
N ILE A 83 -2.87 8.61 -5.45
CA ILE A 83 -2.58 7.16 -5.54
C ILE A 83 -3.33 6.53 -6.71
N HIS A 84 -4.55 6.96 -6.99
CA HIS A 84 -5.34 6.45 -8.11
C HIS A 84 -4.81 6.92 -9.48
N GLU A 85 -4.42 8.19 -9.59
CA GLU A 85 -3.96 8.80 -10.84
C GLU A 85 -2.50 8.45 -11.18
N GLU A 86 -1.63 8.38 -10.17
CA GLU A 86 -0.18 8.20 -10.34
C GLU A 86 0.33 6.80 -9.93
N GLY A 87 -0.47 6.03 -9.19
CA GLY A 87 -0.05 4.73 -8.66
C GLY A 87 0.04 3.65 -9.73
N VAL A 88 0.97 2.71 -9.54
CA VAL A 88 1.19 1.55 -10.40
C VAL A 88 0.60 0.30 -9.75
N ILE A 89 -0.36 -0.33 -10.43
CA ILE A 89 -0.97 -1.58 -9.97
C ILE A 89 0.01 -2.73 -10.22
N VAL A 90 0.43 -3.41 -9.15
CA VAL A 90 1.36 -4.56 -9.21
C VAL A 90 0.65 -5.90 -9.01
N ASN A 91 -0.54 -5.89 -8.41
CA ASN A 91 -1.40 -7.06 -8.26
C ASN A 91 -2.87 -6.64 -8.19
N GLY A 92 -3.75 -7.34 -8.91
CA GLY A 92 -5.19 -7.06 -8.96
C GLY A 92 -5.97 -8.07 -9.80
#